data_AF-A0A0P9GIE1-F1
#
_entry.id   AF-A0A0P9GIE1-F1
#
_cell.length_a   1.000
_cell.length_b   1.000
_cell.length_c   1.000
_cell.angle_alpha   90.00
_cell.angle_beta   90.00
_cell.angle_gamma   90.00
#
_symmetry.space_group_name_H-M   'P 1'
#
loop_
_entity.id
_entity.type
_entity.pdbx_description
1 polymer ?
#
loop_
_entity_poly.entity_id
_entity_poly.type
_entity_poly.pdbx_seq_one_letter_code
_entity_poly.pdbx_strand_id
1 'polypeptide(L)'
;MPAQDVEPILVATMPDVRPLASILRSVSFKHQATVKIGVEGLVVTVEEGRSLQAHAYISRDAFSTYDFFLSPDNPAAYVDAPAPRSSASPGPFSPSQPPSSPPPAAGGGAPYCQLTVSLSTVLECLNIFGNAGGSANPFKREGERPAGGDGGGDDEGAAGGGWRGRRGRGRRGSEDGEEGGRYGRRGGAAQDDGKTTSLRVSYAGQGEPLVMLLEEGGIVTRCEITTYEPEGLLDLAFPDSDKSDGLRDALAELPPSSEKLTFSFSPPSETHAGAGSNARYGSFAGRGAGGADEEEEVPVFRIESVGTMGSTEMDYADDKDVLEAFECEHPIRNTYTFSHIQLTKHALASAIKVSIRTDQGGLISLQFMIPLSPRGARASVAEGKIGFVEFLCVPLDDY
;
A
#
# COMPACT_ATOMS: atom_id res chain seq x y z
N MET A 1 -23.00 27.77 28.54
CA MET A 1 -21.92 27.33 29.43
C MET A 1 -20.65 27.31 28.60
N PRO A 2 -19.51 27.85 29.05
CA PRO A 2 -18.28 27.72 28.29
C PRO A 2 -17.95 26.23 28.18
N ALA A 3 -17.60 25.77 26.97
CA ALA A 3 -17.09 24.42 26.77
C ALA A 3 -15.92 24.23 27.72
N GLN A 4 -15.95 23.17 28.54
CA GLN A 4 -14.77 22.79 29.29
C GLN A 4 -13.72 22.41 28.24
N ASP A 5 -12.61 23.14 28.18
CA ASP A 5 -11.49 22.76 27.33
C ASP A 5 -10.91 21.45 27.88
N VAL A 6 -11.43 20.32 27.40
CA VAL A 6 -10.91 19.00 27.71
C VAL A 6 -9.52 18.91 27.07
N GLU A 7 -8.51 18.65 27.90
CA GLU A 7 -7.14 18.56 27.42
C GLU A 7 -7.00 17.39 26.42
N PRO A 8 -6.50 17.63 25.20
CA PRO A 8 -6.45 16.59 24.19
C PRO A 8 -5.43 15.51 24.53
N ILE A 9 -5.84 14.24 24.46
CA ILE A 9 -4.94 13.09 24.61
C ILE A 9 -3.99 12.91 23.42
N LEU A 10 -4.38 13.43 22.24
CA LEU A 10 -3.55 13.49 21.05
C LEU A 10 -3.53 14.91 20.51
N VAL A 11 -2.34 15.42 20.23
CA VAL A 11 -2.12 16.58 19.35
C VAL A 11 -0.99 16.23 18.41
N ALA A 12 -1.26 16.21 17.11
CA ALA A 12 -0.23 16.01 16.10
C ALA A 12 -0.31 17.08 15.01
N THR A 13 0.85 17.48 14.48
CA THR A 13 0.94 18.48 13.42
C THR A 13 1.73 17.96 12.24
N MET A 14 1.38 18.39 11.03
CA MET A 14 2.20 18.17 9.85
C MET A 14 2.15 19.38 8.92
N PRO A 15 3.27 19.75 8.30
CA PRO A 15 3.33 20.90 7.41
C PRO A 15 2.66 20.65 6.05
N ASP A 16 2.45 19.39 5.69
CA ASP A 16 1.86 18.99 4.41
C ASP A 16 0.98 17.75 4.61
N VAL A 17 -0.30 17.86 4.24
CA VAL A 17 -1.29 16.77 4.32
C VAL A 17 -1.17 15.73 3.20
N ARG A 18 -0.50 16.05 2.09
CA ARG A 18 -0.45 15.18 0.90
C ARG A 18 0.05 13.77 1.22
N PRO A 19 1.12 13.57 2.03
CA PRO A 19 1.61 12.22 2.32
C PRO A 19 0.63 11.43 3.20
N LEU A 20 -0.01 12.07 4.18
CA LEU A 20 -1.05 11.45 5.01
C LEU A 20 -2.26 11.04 4.17
N ALA A 21 -2.73 11.94 3.30
CA ALA A 21 -3.84 11.64 2.41
C ALA A 21 -3.50 10.49 1.44
N SER A 22 -2.24 10.41 1.00
CA SER A 22 -1.75 9.35 0.11
C SER A 22 -1.82 7.97 0.77
N ILE A 23 -1.31 7.84 2.00
CA ILE A 23 -1.36 6.58 2.73
C ILE A 23 -2.80 6.22 3.14
N LEU A 24 -3.63 7.17 3.58
CA LEU A 24 -5.02 6.87 3.94
C LEU A 24 -5.88 6.45 2.73
N ARG A 25 -5.64 7.00 1.54
CA ARG A 25 -6.30 6.55 0.31
C ARG A 25 -6.01 5.09 -0.02
N SER A 26 -4.84 4.59 0.34
CA SER A 26 -4.44 3.21 0.03
C SER A 26 -5.33 2.16 0.71
N VAL A 27 -5.93 2.49 1.85
CA VAL A 27 -6.83 1.61 2.63
C VAL A 27 -8.31 2.04 2.53
N SER A 28 -8.64 3.03 1.70
CA SER A 28 -9.97 3.66 1.63
C SER A 28 -10.96 2.90 0.72
N PHE A 29 -11.10 1.59 0.93
CA PHE A 29 -12.08 0.76 0.21
C PHE A 29 -13.38 0.55 1.00
N LYS A 30 -13.42 0.94 2.27
CA LYS A 30 -14.65 1.11 3.07
C LYS A 30 -14.77 2.54 3.59
N HIS A 31 -16.00 2.92 3.96
CA HIS A 31 -16.30 4.22 4.54
C HIS A 31 -15.83 4.38 5.97
N GLN A 32 -15.80 3.29 6.75
CA GLN A 32 -15.38 3.32 8.15
C GLN A 32 -14.01 2.68 8.32
N ALA A 33 -13.21 3.26 9.21
CA ALA A 33 -11.92 2.74 9.60
C ALA A 33 -11.75 2.83 11.10
N THR A 34 -11.08 1.83 11.66
CA THR A 34 -10.65 1.83 13.06
C THR A 34 -9.28 2.47 13.14
N VAL A 35 -9.07 3.42 14.05
CA VAL A 35 -7.82 4.12 14.28
C VAL A 35 -7.31 3.77 15.67
N LYS A 36 -6.15 3.11 15.73
CA LYS A 36 -5.35 2.93 16.95
C LYS A 36 -4.36 4.09 17.05
N ILE A 37 -4.39 4.80 18.17
CA ILE A 37 -3.51 5.91 18.52
C ILE A 37 -2.63 5.46 19.68
N GLY A 38 -1.32 5.42 19.49
CA GLY A 38 -0.37 5.00 20.51
C GLY A 38 0.87 5.88 20.56
N VAL A 39 1.80 5.55 21.46
CA VAL A 39 3.05 6.31 21.63
C VAL A 39 3.96 6.27 20.40
N GLU A 40 3.85 5.22 19.58
CA GLU A 40 4.65 5.02 18.36
C GLU A 40 4.04 5.70 17.12
N GLY A 41 2.76 6.09 17.16
CA GLY A 41 2.07 6.67 16.02
C GLY A 41 0.62 6.20 15.86
N LEU A 42 0.15 6.20 14.61
CA LEU A 42 -1.21 5.84 14.22
C LEU A 42 -1.21 4.53 13.43
N VAL A 43 -2.21 3.69 13.67
CA VAL A 43 -2.53 2.55 12.81
C VAL A 43 -3.99 2.66 12.39
N VAL A 44 -4.24 2.71 11.09
CA VAL A 44 -5.58 2.77 10.51
C VAL A 44 -5.92 1.43 9.89
N THR A 45 -6.95 0.77 10.42
CA THR A 45 -7.36 -0.57 10.02
C THR A 45 -8.72 -0.55 9.34
N VAL A 46 -8.83 -1.26 8.21
CA VAL A 46 -10.05 -1.42 7.43
C VAL A 46 -10.23 -2.89 7.08
N GLU A 47 -11.45 -3.42 7.26
CA GLU A 47 -11.77 -4.83 7.01
C GLU A 47 -12.85 -4.97 5.93
N GLU A 48 -12.73 -5.99 5.09
CA GLU A 48 -13.71 -6.37 4.07
C GLU A 48 -13.98 -7.88 4.12
N GLY A 49 -15.27 -8.25 4.10
CA GLY A 49 -15.70 -9.63 3.87
C GLY A 49 -15.16 -10.70 4.83
N ARG A 50 -14.67 -10.32 6.02
CA ARG A 50 -13.98 -11.20 6.98
C ARG A 50 -12.84 -12.04 6.39
N SER A 51 -12.26 -11.56 5.30
CA SER A 51 -11.26 -12.30 4.52
C SER A 51 -10.19 -11.37 3.96
N LEU A 52 -10.37 -10.06 4.10
CA LEU A 52 -9.36 -9.05 3.88
C LEU A 52 -9.31 -8.09 5.07
N GLN A 53 -8.11 -7.80 5.54
CA GLN A 53 -7.85 -6.72 6.48
C GLN A 53 -6.66 -5.89 5.99
N ALA A 54 -6.78 -4.57 5.99
CA ALA A 54 -5.71 -3.66 5.60
C ALA A 54 -5.33 -2.76 6.77
N HIS A 55 -4.03 -2.57 6.98
CA HIS A 55 -3.45 -1.74 8.03
C HIS A 55 -2.55 -0.68 7.42
N ALA A 56 -2.76 0.58 7.75
CA ALA A 56 -1.86 1.67 7.42
C ALA A 56 -1.13 2.14 8.68
N TYR A 57 0.17 1.86 8.76
CA TYR A 57 1.06 2.23 9.84
C TYR A 57 1.73 3.58 9.54
N ILE A 58 1.51 4.55 10.41
CA ILE A 58 2.04 5.90 10.30
C ILE A 58 2.82 6.21 11.58
N SER A 59 4.15 6.16 11.49
CA SER A 59 5.03 6.51 12.61
C SER A 59 4.79 7.94 13.09
N ARG A 60 4.96 8.16 14.40
CA ARG A 60 4.98 9.50 15.00
C ARG A 60 5.96 10.46 14.30
N ASP A 61 7.04 9.94 13.72
CA ASP A 61 8.08 10.73 13.05
C ASP A 61 7.61 11.29 11.69
N ALA A 62 6.48 10.79 11.16
CA ALA A 62 5.84 11.39 9.99
C ALA A 62 5.29 12.80 10.30
N PHE A 63 5.03 13.10 11.57
CA PHE A 63 4.50 14.37 12.05
C PHE A 63 5.64 15.34 12.45
N SER A 64 5.40 16.65 12.33
CA SER A 64 6.32 17.66 12.87
C SER A 64 6.30 17.71 14.39
N THR A 65 5.12 17.50 14.98
CA THR A 65 4.93 17.28 16.41
C THR A 65 3.94 16.14 16.59
N TYR A 66 4.17 15.31 17.60
CA TYR A 66 3.28 14.22 17.97
C TYR A 66 3.29 14.07 19.49
N ASP A 67 2.27 14.65 20.11
CA ASP A 67 2.06 14.67 21.55
C ASP A 67 0.90 13.73 21.86
N PHE A 68 1.20 12.59 22.48
CA PHE A 68 0.21 11.61 22.89
C PHE A 68 0.40 11.28 24.36
N PHE A 69 -0.63 11.52 25.15
CA PHE A 69 -0.64 11.28 26.59
C PHE A 69 -1.93 10.56 26.97
N LEU A 70 -1.79 9.31 27.41
CA LEU A 70 -2.90 8.51 27.87
C LEU A 70 -2.55 7.89 29.22
N SER A 71 -3.30 8.27 30.25
CA SER A 71 -3.20 7.61 31.56
C SER A 71 -3.76 6.19 31.46
N PRO A 72 -3.13 5.18 32.08
CA PRO A 72 -3.70 3.83 32.18
C PRO A 72 -5.09 3.80 32.82
N ASP A 73 -5.40 4.77 33.69
CA ASP A 73 -6.71 4.89 34.35
C ASP A 73 -7.75 5.64 33.51
N ASN A 74 -7.39 6.10 32.30
CA ASN A 74 -8.29 6.82 31.41
C ASN A 74 -9.33 5.84 30.83
N PRO A 75 -10.64 6.17 30.80
CA PRO A 75 -11.66 5.29 30.20
C PRO A 75 -11.41 4.98 28.72
N ALA A 76 -10.67 5.84 28.01
CA ALA A 76 -10.28 5.64 26.62
C ALA A 76 -9.04 4.75 26.43
N ALA A 77 -8.43 4.27 27.52
CA ALA A 77 -7.23 3.44 27.50
C ALA A 77 -7.57 1.97 27.23
N TYR A 78 -7.05 1.48 26.12
CA TYR A 78 -6.91 0.08 25.80
C TYR A 78 -5.51 -0.39 26.21
N VAL A 79 -5.44 -1.62 26.69
CA VAL A 79 -4.18 -2.33 26.95
C VAL A 79 -4.22 -3.64 26.18
N ASP A 80 -3.14 -3.98 25.49
CA ASP A 80 -3.04 -5.28 24.85
C ASP A 80 -3.21 -6.37 25.92
N ALA A 81 -4.02 -7.39 25.63
CA ALA A 81 -4.12 -8.54 26.51
C ALA A 81 -2.71 -9.14 26.67
N PRO A 82 -2.29 -9.52 27.89
CA PRO A 82 -0.99 -10.14 28.07
C PRO A 82 -0.90 -11.36 27.14
N ALA A 83 0.12 -11.37 26.27
CA ALA A 83 0.32 -12.45 25.30
C ALA A 83 0.15 -13.79 26.01
N PRO A 84 -0.60 -14.75 25.43
CA PRO A 84 -0.70 -16.08 26.03
C PRO A 84 0.72 -16.58 26.21
N ARG A 85 1.11 -16.81 27.47
CA ARG A 85 2.41 -17.39 27.80
C ARG A 85 2.53 -18.62 26.93
N SER A 86 3.50 -18.62 26.01
CA SER A 86 3.87 -19.84 25.31
C SER A 86 4.01 -20.90 26.39
N SER A 87 3.21 -21.95 26.29
CA SER A 87 3.30 -23.09 27.19
C SER A 87 4.64 -23.76 26.90
N ALA A 88 5.69 -23.20 27.48
CA ALA A 88 6.93 -23.92 27.72
C ALA A 88 6.54 -25.10 28.60
N SER A 89 6.29 -26.23 27.93
CA SER A 89 6.20 -27.54 28.54
C SER A 89 7.35 -27.63 29.57
N PRO A 90 7.06 -27.85 30.86
CA PRO A 90 8.13 -28.02 31.82
C PRO A 90 8.87 -29.29 31.43
N GLY A 91 10.07 -29.13 30.87
CA GLY A 91 10.99 -30.24 30.68
C GLY A 91 11.17 -30.95 32.02
N PRO A 92 11.15 -32.30 32.05
CA PRO A 92 11.46 -33.00 33.28
C PRO A 92 12.90 -32.62 33.66
N PHE A 93 13.13 -32.36 34.95
CA PHE A 93 14.41 -31.97 35.55
C PHE A 93 14.73 -30.46 35.58
N SER A 94 14.19 -29.78 36.59
CA SER A 94 14.95 -28.74 37.30
C SER A 94 14.56 -28.72 38.79
N PRO A 95 15.53 -28.76 39.72
CA PRO A 95 15.27 -28.82 41.15
C PRO A 95 14.77 -27.46 41.68
N SER A 96 13.83 -27.55 42.63
CA SER A 96 13.13 -26.45 43.29
C SER A 96 14.06 -25.43 43.96
N GLN A 97 13.97 -24.17 43.53
CA GLN A 97 14.53 -23.02 44.25
C GLN A 97 13.37 -22.19 44.84
N PRO A 98 13.42 -21.77 46.12
CA PRO A 98 12.32 -21.04 46.75
C PRO A 98 12.24 -19.57 46.27
N PRO A 99 11.06 -18.93 46.33
CA PRO A 99 10.83 -17.63 45.70
C PRO A 99 11.36 -16.49 46.59
N SER A 100 12.38 -15.78 46.12
CA SER A 100 12.83 -14.51 46.71
C SER A 100 13.04 -13.45 45.65
N SER A 101 11.96 -12.99 45.04
CA SER A 101 11.82 -11.69 44.39
C SER A 101 10.34 -11.46 44.07
N PRO A 102 9.78 -10.25 44.29
CA PRO A 102 8.45 -9.94 43.80
C PRO A 102 8.45 -10.11 42.27
N PRO A 103 7.36 -10.63 41.68
CA PRO A 103 7.29 -10.76 40.23
C PRO A 103 7.43 -9.37 39.60
N PRO A 104 8.19 -9.23 38.50
CA PRO A 104 8.15 -8.01 37.71
C PRO A 104 6.69 -7.75 37.32
N ALA A 105 6.25 -6.50 37.46
CA ALA A 105 4.90 -6.08 37.08
C ALA A 105 4.58 -6.62 35.67
N ALA A 106 3.38 -7.19 35.55
CA ALA A 106 2.90 -7.85 34.35
C ALA A 106 3.16 -7.00 33.09
N GLY A 107 3.76 -7.61 32.07
CA GLY A 107 4.06 -6.98 30.79
C GLY A 107 2.81 -6.67 29.97
N GLY A 108 2.06 -5.65 30.36
CA GLY A 108 1.11 -4.98 29.49
C GLY A 108 1.85 -3.95 28.64
N GLY A 109 1.56 -3.91 27.33
CA GLY A 109 2.07 -2.86 26.44
C GLY A 109 1.69 -1.46 26.91
N ALA A 110 2.33 -0.43 26.35
CA ALA A 110 1.96 0.96 26.64
C ALA A 110 0.48 1.20 26.29
N PRO A 111 -0.28 1.96 27.10
CA PRO A 111 -1.68 2.20 26.84
C PRO A 111 -1.87 2.91 25.50
N TYR A 112 -2.91 2.53 24.77
CA TYR A 112 -3.28 3.13 23.50
C TYR A 112 -4.76 3.49 23.50
N CYS A 113 -5.18 4.36 22.58
CA CYS A 113 -6.58 4.70 22.37
C CYS A 113 -7.05 4.12 21.04
N GLN A 114 -8.32 3.70 20.96
CA GLN A 114 -8.91 3.18 19.74
C GLN A 114 -10.28 3.81 19.50
N LEU A 115 -10.53 4.21 18.25
CA LEU A 115 -11.76 4.87 17.84
C LEU A 115 -12.09 4.50 16.39
N THR A 116 -13.37 4.58 16.01
CA THR A 116 -13.80 4.45 14.62
C THR A 116 -14.16 5.80 14.04
N VAL A 117 -13.77 6.06 12.78
CA VAL A 117 -14.12 7.28 12.03
C VAL A 117 -14.64 6.96 10.64
N SER A 118 -15.37 7.92 10.06
CA SER A 118 -15.66 7.93 8.62
C SER A 118 -14.39 8.30 7.86
N LEU A 119 -13.67 7.31 7.32
CA LEU A 119 -12.46 7.49 6.53
C LEU A 119 -12.72 8.34 5.29
N SER A 120 -13.89 8.20 4.65
CA SER A 120 -14.28 9.06 3.53
C SER A 120 -14.34 10.54 3.95
N THR A 121 -14.92 10.83 5.12
CA THR A 121 -14.99 12.21 5.64
C THR A 121 -13.60 12.73 5.99
N VAL A 122 -12.74 11.91 6.59
CA VAL A 122 -11.34 12.31 6.86
C VAL A 122 -10.62 12.69 5.56
N LEU A 123 -10.75 11.88 4.51
CA LEU A 123 -10.12 12.17 3.21
C LEU A 123 -10.70 13.40 2.51
N GLU A 124 -12.02 13.62 2.60
CA GLU A 124 -12.66 14.84 2.11
C GLU A 124 -12.14 16.09 2.84
N CYS A 125 -12.01 16.03 4.17
CA CYS A 125 -11.43 17.11 4.97
C CYS A 125 -9.97 17.37 4.60
N LEU A 126 -9.15 16.33 4.43
CA LEU A 126 -7.76 16.47 3.98
C LEU A 126 -7.66 17.13 2.60
N ASN A 127 -8.66 16.94 1.74
CA ASN A 127 -8.68 17.49 0.39
C ASN A 127 -9.54 18.76 0.24
N ILE A 128 -9.84 19.48 1.33
CA ILE A 128 -10.74 20.64 1.27
C ILE A 128 -10.22 21.76 0.35
N PHE A 129 -8.89 21.93 0.26
CA PHE A 129 -8.24 22.88 -0.64
C PHE A 129 -7.91 22.29 -2.02
N GLY A 130 -8.22 21.00 -2.25
CA GLY A 130 -8.08 20.32 -3.54
C GLY A 130 -6.65 19.93 -3.93
N ASN A 131 -5.64 20.22 -3.11
CA ASN A 131 -4.23 19.89 -3.36
C ASN A 131 -3.81 18.50 -2.84
N ALA A 132 -4.59 17.88 -1.94
CA ALA A 132 -4.27 16.59 -1.36
C ALA A 132 -4.48 15.42 -2.34
N GLY A 133 -5.25 15.62 -3.41
CA GLY A 133 -5.59 14.60 -4.42
C GLY A 133 -4.52 14.32 -5.48
N GLY A 134 -3.37 15.01 -5.45
CA GLY A 134 -2.30 14.82 -6.42
C GLY A 134 -1.49 13.55 -6.15
N SER A 135 -1.78 12.47 -6.88
CA SER A 135 -0.84 11.36 -7.01
C SER A 135 0.31 11.80 -7.91
N ALA A 136 1.30 12.49 -7.34
CA ALA A 136 2.55 12.73 -8.04
C ALA A 136 3.25 11.39 -8.22
N ASN A 137 3.21 10.83 -9.43
CA ASN A 137 3.97 9.63 -9.76
C ASN A 137 5.46 9.95 -9.52
N PRO A 138 6.14 9.33 -8.54
CA PRO A 138 7.50 9.74 -8.13
C PRO A 138 8.57 9.45 -9.20
N PHE A 139 8.20 8.81 -10.31
CA PHE A 139 9.09 8.34 -11.37
C PHE A 139 8.91 9.06 -12.72
N LYS A 140 8.29 10.25 -12.77
CA LYS A 140 8.30 11.02 -14.03
C LYS A 140 9.73 11.49 -14.33
N ARG A 141 10.44 10.73 -15.15
CA ARG A 141 11.80 11.00 -15.63
C ARG A 141 11.79 12.36 -16.33
N GLU A 142 12.56 13.30 -15.79
CA GLU A 142 12.79 14.60 -16.42
C GLU A 142 13.52 14.38 -17.75
N GLY A 143 12.80 14.34 -18.86
CA GLY A 143 13.42 14.18 -20.18
C GLY A 143 12.55 13.62 -21.31
N GLU A 144 11.41 13.00 -21.05
CA GLU A 144 10.60 12.40 -22.14
C GLU A 144 9.46 13.32 -22.56
N ARG A 145 9.71 14.08 -23.64
CA ARG A 145 8.65 14.71 -24.42
C ARG A 145 7.75 13.59 -24.97
N PRO A 146 6.42 13.63 -24.79
CA PRO A 146 5.55 12.66 -25.43
C PRO A 146 5.69 12.82 -26.95
N ALA A 147 6.10 11.74 -27.61
CA ALA A 147 6.04 11.63 -29.05
C ALA A 147 4.56 11.79 -29.45
N GLY A 148 4.25 12.85 -30.20
CA GLY A 148 2.93 13.05 -30.78
C GLY A 148 2.65 11.91 -31.74
N GLY A 149 1.82 10.95 -31.31
CA GLY A 149 1.19 9.98 -32.18
C GLY A 149 0.10 10.67 -32.98
N ASP A 150 0.45 11.13 -34.17
CA ASP A 150 -0.51 11.52 -35.21
C ASP A 150 -1.00 10.23 -35.87
N GLY A 151 -2.24 9.85 -35.58
CA GLY A 151 -2.90 8.67 -36.13
C GLY A 151 -4.27 9.07 -36.66
N GLY A 152 -4.29 9.58 -37.88
CA GLY A 152 -5.52 9.92 -38.59
C GLY A 152 -5.51 9.39 -40.01
N GLY A 153 -6.52 8.58 -40.33
CA GLY A 153 -7.24 8.65 -41.60
C GLY A 153 -6.61 7.95 -42.79
N ASP A 154 -7.00 6.71 -42.98
CA ASP A 154 -7.08 5.98 -44.23
C ASP A 154 -7.92 6.78 -45.26
N ASP A 155 -7.32 7.19 -46.38
CA ASP A 155 -8.01 7.23 -47.70
C ASP A 155 -6.99 7.32 -48.86
N GLU A 156 -7.43 6.83 -50.02
CA GLU A 156 -6.68 6.39 -51.18
C GLU A 156 -6.17 7.55 -52.06
N GLY A 157 -5.06 7.34 -52.80
CA GLY A 157 -4.69 8.28 -53.86
C GLY A 157 -3.31 8.10 -54.46
N ALA A 158 -3.27 7.66 -55.71
CA ALA A 158 -2.10 7.31 -56.49
C ALA A 158 -1.22 8.49 -56.95
N ALA A 159 -0.02 8.10 -57.41
CA ALA A 159 0.82 8.72 -58.45
C ALA A 159 1.86 9.80 -58.06
N GLY A 160 3.13 9.41 -58.19
CA GLY A 160 3.99 9.98 -59.23
C GLY A 160 4.83 11.22 -58.90
N GLY A 161 6.15 11.01 -58.73
CA GLY A 161 7.17 11.82 -59.40
C GLY A 161 7.73 13.06 -58.67
N GLY A 162 9.01 12.96 -58.26
CA GLY A 162 10.05 13.81 -58.84
C GLY A 162 10.38 15.20 -58.24
N TRP A 163 11.66 15.33 -57.84
CA TRP A 163 12.57 16.48 -58.01
C TRP A 163 12.60 17.66 -57.00
N ARG A 164 13.75 17.70 -56.31
CA ARG A 164 14.63 18.81 -55.86
C ARG A 164 14.30 20.26 -56.25
N GLY A 165 14.55 21.18 -55.29
CA GLY A 165 14.93 22.59 -55.53
C GLY A 165 14.51 23.51 -54.37
N ARG A 166 15.40 23.93 -53.46
CA ARG A 166 16.29 25.12 -53.50
C ARG A 166 15.58 26.48 -53.52
N ARG A 167 15.68 27.19 -52.38
CA ARG A 167 15.80 28.65 -52.13
C ARG A 167 14.70 29.61 -52.63
N GLY A 168 14.29 30.48 -51.71
CA GLY A 168 13.77 31.84 -51.97
C GLY A 168 12.80 32.24 -50.86
N ARG A 169 13.16 33.06 -49.86
CA ARG A 169 13.38 34.53 -49.89
C ARG A 169 12.10 35.31 -50.25
N GLY A 170 11.50 35.96 -49.25
CA GLY A 170 10.42 36.96 -49.38
C GLY A 170 9.60 36.97 -48.09
N ARG A 171 9.80 37.86 -47.11
CA ARG A 171 9.60 39.32 -47.07
C ARG A 171 8.10 39.71 -47.06
N ARG A 172 7.71 40.29 -45.91
CA ARG A 172 6.71 41.36 -45.67
C ARG A 172 5.22 41.01 -45.51
N GLY A 173 4.62 41.71 -44.53
CA GLY A 173 3.20 42.08 -44.44
C GLY A 173 2.60 41.63 -43.11
N SER A 174 2.51 42.51 -42.09
CA SER A 174 1.37 43.44 -41.84
C SER A 174 0.16 42.65 -41.32
N GLU A 175 -0.08 42.63 -40.00
CA GLU A 175 -0.96 43.56 -39.25
C GLU A 175 -2.43 43.48 -39.70
N ASP A 176 -3.28 42.95 -38.79
CA ASP A 176 -4.58 43.48 -38.35
C ASP A 176 -5.72 42.45 -38.22
N GLY A 177 -6.53 42.63 -37.15
CA GLY A 177 -7.88 42.06 -36.95
C GLY A 177 -7.95 40.87 -36.00
N GLU A 178 -8.19 41.06 -34.70
CA GLU A 178 -9.49 41.23 -34.02
C GLU A 178 -10.31 39.94 -33.79
N GLU A 179 -10.71 39.79 -32.52
CA GLU A 179 -11.93 39.16 -32.01
C GLU A 179 -12.20 37.64 -32.14
N GLY A 180 -12.39 37.03 -30.96
CA GLY A 180 -13.57 36.20 -30.69
C GLY A 180 -13.44 34.70 -30.95
N GLY A 181 -13.25 33.92 -29.87
CA GLY A 181 -13.38 32.46 -29.97
C GLY A 181 -13.20 31.72 -28.65
N ARG A 182 -14.21 31.77 -27.76
CA ARG A 182 -14.39 30.82 -26.66
C ARG A 182 -14.50 29.41 -27.22
N TYR A 183 -13.51 28.54 -27.03
CA TYR A 183 -13.71 27.09 -26.99
C TYR A 183 -12.70 26.41 -26.06
N GLY A 184 -13.21 25.60 -25.13
CA GLY A 184 -12.57 24.34 -24.75
C GLY A 184 -11.45 24.37 -23.72
N ARG A 185 -11.80 24.62 -22.46
CA ARG A 185 -11.04 24.15 -21.28
C ARG A 185 -10.87 22.62 -21.38
N ARG A 186 -9.67 22.11 -21.63
CA ARG A 186 -9.34 20.68 -21.42
C ARG A 186 -7.89 20.52 -20.95
N GLY A 187 -7.76 20.08 -19.70
CA GLY A 187 -6.61 19.30 -19.22
C GLY A 187 -5.33 20.07 -18.92
N GLY A 188 -5.37 21.02 -17.98
CA GLY A 188 -4.15 21.46 -17.32
C GLY A 188 -3.62 20.33 -16.45
N ALA A 189 -2.44 19.81 -16.76
CA ALA A 189 -1.63 19.09 -15.79
C ALA A 189 -1.56 19.97 -14.53
N ALA A 190 -1.94 19.43 -13.37
CA ALA A 190 -1.86 20.14 -12.11
C ALA A 190 -0.40 20.57 -11.91
N GLN A 191 -0.13 21.84 -12.17
CA GLN A 191 1.12 22.48 -11.84
C GLN A 191 1.12 22.60 -10.33
N ASP A 192 1.96 21.81 -9.66
CA ASP A 192 2.12 21.85 -8.21
C ASP A 192 2.60 23.26 -7.82
N ASP A 193 1.67 24.08 -7.34
CA ASP A 193 1.87 25.53 -7.13
C ASP A 193 2.75 25.83 -5.90
N GLY A 194 3.46 24.81 -5.37
CA GLY A 194 4.25 24.88 -4.14
C GLY A 194 3.44 25.18 -2.87
N LYS A 195 2.12 25.33 -2.99
CA LYS A 195 1.19 25.59 -1.90
C LYS A 195 0.96 24.29 -1.14
N THR A 196 1.33 24.29 0.13
CA THR A 196 1.12 23.17 1.05
C THR A 196 -0.01 23.53 2.00
N THR A 197 -0.84 22.54 2.30
CA THR A 197 -1.82 22.64 3.40
C THR A 197 -1.21 21.99 4.62
N SER A 198 -1.06 22.75 5.69
CA SER A 198 -0.66 22.21 6.99
C SER A 198 -1.87 21.67 7.74
N LEU A 199 -1.65 20.68 8.61
CA LEU A 199 -2.68 20.06 9.43
C LEU A 199 -2.25 20.05 10.88
N ARG A 200 -3.20 20.36 11.76
CA ARG A 200 -3.17 20.01 13.17
C ARG A 200 -4.37 19.11 13.47
N VAL A 201 -4.11 17.90 13.93
CA VAL A 201 -5.13 16.97 14.41
C VAL A 201 -5.11 16.94 15.94
N SER A 202 -6.29 16.93 16.54
CA SER A 202 -6.42 16.79 18.00
C SER A 202 -7.61 15.90 18.35
N TYR A 203 -7.45 15.12 19.42
CA TYR A 203 -8.49 14.25 19.95
C TYR A 203 -8.46 14.26 21.47
N ALA A 204 -9.61 14.49 22.10
CA ALA A 204 -9.73 14.63 23.55
C ALA A 204 -10.06 13.35 24.31
N GLY A 205 -10.36 12.27 23.60
CA GLY A 205 -10.66 10.96 24.19
C GLY A 205 -12.05 10.49 23.86
N GLN A 206 -12.45 9.39 24.50
CA GLN A 206 -13.68 8.69 24.18
C GLN A 206 -14.91 9.61 24.23
N GLY A 207 -15.70 9.59 23.16
CA GLY A 207 -16.93 10.39 23.02
C GLY A 207 -16.72 11.81 22.45
N GLU A 208 -15.49 12.31 22.40
CA GLU A 208 -15.15 13.60 21.81
C GLU A 208 -14.92 13.47 20.29
N PRO A 209 -15.14 14.52 19.49
CA PRO A 209 -14.85 14.45 18.05
C PRO A 209 -13.34 14.49 17.75
N LEU A 210 -12.95 13.93 16.62
CA LEU A 210 -11.64 14.16 16.03
C LEU A 210 -11.64 15.53 15.35
N VAL A 211 -10.84 16.46 15.86
CA VAL A 211 -10.77 17.83 15.35
C VAL A 211 -9.56 17.96 14.42
N MET A 212 -9.79 18.43 13.20
CA MET A 212 -8.76 18.73 12.21
C MET A 212 -8.77 20.23 11.89
N LEU A 213 -7.63 20.88 12.08
CA LEU A 213 -7.41 22.26 11.67
C LEU A 213 -6.47 22.25 10.46
N LEU A 214 -6.98 22.63 9.29
CA LEU A 214 -6.21 22.72 8.05
C LEU A 214 -5.94 24.19 7.72
N GLU A 215 -4.70 24.52 7.40
CA GLU A 215 -4.31 25.89 7.04
C GLU A 215 -3.58 25.92 5.68
N GLU A 216 -4.06 26.78 4.79
CA GLU A 216 -3.39 27.10 3.52
C GLU A 216 -3.49 28.61 3.25
N GLY A 217 -2.35 29.26 3.02
CA GLY A 217 -2.30 30.68 2.65
C GLY A 217 -2.94 31.62 3.68
N GLY A 218 -2.90 31.26 4.97
CA GLY A 218 -3.54 32.00 6.07
C GLY A 218 -5.04 31.75 6.24
N ILE A 219 -5.65 30.91 5.40
CA ILE A 219 -7.04 30.47 5.57
C ILE A 219 -7.04 29.20 6.41
N VAL A 220 -7.71 29.25 7.56
CA VAL A 220 -7.87 28.10 8.47
C VAL A 220 -9.26 27.52 8.34
N THR A 221 -9.34 26.22 8.11
CA THR A 221 -10.57 25.42 8.13
C THR A 221 -10.55 24.51 9.35
N ARG A 222 -11.63 24.51 10.13
CA ARG A 222 -11.86 23.58 11.23
C ARG A 222 -12.89 22.53 10.83
N CYS A 223 -12.51 21.25 10.92
CA CYS A 223 -13.40 20.12 10.72
C CYS A 223 -13.53 19.36 12.04
N GLU A 224 -14.77 19.03 12.44
CA GLU A 224 -15.06 18.21 13.62
C GLU A 224 -15.72 16.92 13.14
N ILE A 225 -14.98 15.81 13.26
CA ILE A 225 -15.38 14.51 12.74
C ILE A 225 -15.87 13.66 13.92
N THR A 226 -17.12 13.19 13.83
CA THR A 226 -17.70 12.29 14.83
C THR A 226 -16.89 11.00 14.91
N THR A 227 -16.54 10.60 16.13
CA THR A 227 -15.92 9.30 16.42
C THR A 227 -16.94 8.33 16.98
N TYR A 228 -16.75 7.04 16.69
CA TYR A 228 -17.58 5.95 17.16
C TYR A 228 -16.75 4.96 17.98
N GLU A 229 -17.42 4.13 18.76
CA GLU A 229 -16.78 3.02 19.47
C GLU A 229 -16.20 2.00 18.45
N PRO A 230 -15.00 1.47 18.68
CA PRO A 230 -14.41 0.50 17.77
C PRO A 230 -15.20 -0.82 17.75
N GLU A 231 -15.39 -1.36 16.55
CA GLU A 231 -15.93 -2.71 16.37
C GLU A 231 -14.83 -3.75 16.56
N GLY A 232 -15.21 -4.99 16.90
CA GLY A 232 -14.26 -6.10 17.00
C GLY A 232 -13.70 -6.44 15.62
N LEU A 233 -12.38 -6.26 15.45
CA LEU A 233 -11.64 -6.62 14.24
C LEU A 233 -11.30 -8.13 14.26
N LEU A 234 -11.12 -8.71 13.07
CA LEU A 234 -10.50 -10.02 12.96
C LEU A 234 -9.07 -10.01 13.49
N ASP A 235 -8.72 -11.06 14.25
CA ASP A 235 -7.36 -11.33 14.70
C ASP A 235 -6.60 -12.08 13.59
N LEU A 236 -6.20 -11.35 12.56
CA LEU A 236 -5.27 -11.83 11.54
C LEU A 236 -3.87 -11.37 11.93
N ALA A 237 -3.05 -12.31 12.40
CA ALA A 237 -1.67 -12.01 12.81
C ALA A 237 -0.70 -12.88 12.01
N PHE A 238 0.23 -12.23 11.32
CA PHE A 238 1.47 -12.89 10.88
C PHE A 238 2.50 -12.77 12.01
N PRO A 239 3.09 -13.88 12.48
CA PRO A 239 4.26 -13.79 13.34
C PRO A 239 5.40 -13.10 12.58
N ASP A 240 6.10 -12.19 13.25
CA ASP A 240 7.28 -11.50 12.72
C ASP A 240 8.42 -12.52 12.50
N SER A 241 8.41 -13.21 11.37
CA SER A 241 9.54 -13.93 10.83
C SER A 241 9.79 -13.45 9.40
N ASP A 242 10.96 -12.84 9.23
CA ASP A 242 11.76 -12.49 8.05
C ASP A 242 11.06 -11.95 6.78
N LYS A 243 11.62 -10.84 6.29
CA LYS A 243 11.08 -9.98 5.23
C LYS A 243 11.55 -10.46 3.86
N SER A 244 10.64 -10.78 2.95
CA SER A 244 10.92 -10.98 1.52
C SER A 244 10.59 -9.71 0.73
N ASP A 245 11.48 -9.25 -0.15
CA ASP A 245 11.37 -7.97 -0.87
C ASP A 245 11.15 -8.19 -2.39
N GLY A 246 10.12 -7.55 -2.96
CA GLY A 246 10.03 -7.18 -4.38
C GLY A 246 8.94 -7.89 -5.20
N LEU A 247 7.87 -7.16 -5.60
CA LEU A 247 6.96 -7.59 -6.68
C LEU A 247 5.99 -6.50 -7.22
N ARG A 248 6.48 -5.28 -7.44
CA ARG A 248 5.59 -4.14 -7.75
C ARG A 248 4.95 -4.23 -9.15
N ASP A 249 5.76 -4.39 -10.18
CA ASP A 249 5.29 -4.20 -11.57
C ASP A 249 4.34 -5.33 -12.01
N ALA A 250 4.62 -6.54 -11.53
CA ALA A 250 3.79 -7.72 -11.70
C ALA A 250 2.34 -7.58 -11.17
N LEU A 251 2.17 -6.99 -9.98
CA LEU A 251 0.82 -6.74 -9.42
C LEU A 251 0.08 -5.63 -10.18
N ALA A 252 0.79 -4.74 -10.87
CA ALA A 252 0.19 -3.61 -11.58
C ALA A 252 -0.41 -4.03 -12.93
N GLU A 253 0.07 -5.14 -13.50
CA GLU A 253 -0.32 -5.63 -14.83
C GLU A 253 -1.51 -6.60 -14.82
N LEU A 254 -2.11 -6.86 -13.65
CA LEU A 254 -3.19 -7.83 -13.51
C LEU A 254 -4.47 -7.45 -14.28
N PRO A 255 -5.08 -8.37 -15.06
CA PRO A 255 -6.26 -8.06 -15.87
C PRO A 255 -7.52 -7.87 -15.01
N PRO A 256 -8.31 -6.80 -15.22
CA PRO A 256 -9.40 -6.41 -14.32
C PRO A 256 -10.63 -7.33 -14.33
N SER A 257 -10.69 -8.34 -15.20
CA SER A 257 -11.84 -9.24 -15.39
C SER A 257 -11.69 -10.61 -14.71
N SER A 258 -10.72 -10.78 -13.82
CA SER A 258 -10.44 -12.05 -13.16
C SER A 258 -11.35 -12.27 -11.94
N GLU A 259 -11.70 -13.51 -11.64
CA GLU A 259 -12.49 -13.83 -10.42
C GLU A 259 -11.58 -14.24 -9.26
N LYS A 260 -10.54 -15.01 -9.59
CA LYS A 260 -9.57 -15.57 -8.65
C LYS A 260 -8.17 -15.31 -9.14
N LEU A 261 -7.25 -15.16 -8.19
CA LEU A 261 -5.83 -15.00 -8.44
C LEU A 261 -5.05 -16.03 -7.63
N THR A 262 -4.14 -16.74 -8.27
CA THR A 262 -3.32 -17.76 -7.64
C THR A 262 -1.88 -17.31 -7.61
N PHE A 263 -1.28 -17.33 -6.42
CA PHE A 263 0.15 -17.14 -6.25
C PHE A 263 0.81 -18.51 -6.05
N SER A 264 1.84 -18.80 -6.85
CA SER A 264 2.67 -19.99 -6.70
C SER A 264 4.10 -19.57 -6.44
N PHE A 265 4.68 -20.06 -5.35
CA PHE A 265 6.07 -19.87 -4.97
C PHE A 265 6.76 -21.24 -5.04
N SER A 266 7.89 -21.32 -5.73
CA SER A 266 8.70 -22.54 -5.84
C SER A 266 10.12 -22.23 -5.36
N PRO A 267 10.79 -23.15 -4.65
CA PRO A 267 12.18 -22.96 -4.31
C PRO A 267 13.01 -22.79 -5.59
N PRO A 268 14.01 -21.90 -5.62
CA PRO A 268 14.93 -21.83 -6.75
C PRO A 268 15.58 -23.20 -6.90
N SER A 269 15.40 -23.83 -8.06
CA SER A 269 16.05 -25.10 -8.37
C SER A 269 17.55 -24.88 -8.27
N GLU A 270 18.20 -25.48 -7.26
CA GLU A 270 19.65 -25.52 -7.18
C GLU A 270 20.17 -26.09 -8.50
N THR A 271 20.78 -25.24 -9.32
CA THR A 271 21.50 -25.65 -10.51
C THR A 271 22.60 -26.61 -10.08
N HIS A 272 22.36 -27.90 -10.30
CA HIS A 272 23.30 -29.02 -10.31
C HIS A 272 24.70 -28.77 -9.69
N ALA A 273 24.80 -28.87 -8.37
CA ALA A 273 26.04 -29.29 -7.70
C ALA A 273 25.88 -30.72 -7.18
N GLY A 274 25.81 -31.66 -8.12
CA GLY A 274 25.97 -33.11 -8.00
C GLY A 274 25.69 -33.83 -6.66
N ALA A 275 24.57 -34.53 -6.58
CA ALA A 275 24.49 -35.86 -5.97
C ALA A 275 23.14 -36.50 -6.32
N GLY A 276 23.17 -37.64 -7.02
CA GLY A 276 21.96 -38.39 -7.33
C GLY A 276 21.28 -38.93 -6.09
N SER A 277 19.97 -38.73 -5.97
CA SER A 277 19.10 -39.67 -5.26
C SER A 277 17.68 -39.59 -5.81
N ASN A 278 17.18 -40.73 -6.24
CA ASN A 278 15.83 -40.94 -6.76
C ASN A 278 14.76 -40.53 -5.73
N ALA A 279 13.88 -39.61 -6.09
CA ALA A 279 12.55 -39.51 -5.47
C ALA A 279 11.50 -39.36 -6.58
N ARG A 280 10.81 -40.47 -6.86
CA ARG A 280 9.64 -40.52 -7.74
C ARG A 280 8.45 -39.86 -7.03
N TYR A 281 8.00 -38.72 -7.53
CA TYR A 281 6.61 -38.30 -7.38
C TYR A 281 5.94 -38.41 -8.75
N GLY A 282 4.82 -39.13 -8.78
CA GLY A 282 4.17 -39.59 -10.01
C GLY A 282 3.44 -38.46 -10.73
N SER A 283 3.83 -38.20 -11.98
CA SER A 283 3.07 -37.40 -12.92
C SER A 283 1.89 -38.22 -13.48
N PHE A 284 0.69 -37.65 -13.37
CA PHE A 284 -0.51 -38.11 -14.03
C PHE A 284 -0.74 -37.24 -15.27
N ALA A 285 -0.19 -37.62 -16.43
CA ALA A 285 -0.77 -37.31 -17.75
C ALA A 285 0.10 -37.85 -18.91
N GLY A 286 -0.58 -38.37 -19.94
CA GLY A 286 -0.26 -37.98 -21.31
C GLY A 286 0.84 -38.77 -22.04
N ARG A 287 0.42 -39.83 -22.72
CA ARG A 287 1.21 -40.55 -23.73
C ARG A 287 1.48 -39.65 -24.95
N GLY A 288 2.70 -39.15 -25.11
CA GLY A 288 3.15 -38.40 -26.29
C GLY A 288 4.66 -38.55 -26.46
N ALA A 289 5.09 -39.02 -27.63
CA ALA A 289 6.46 -39.40 -27.91
C ALA A 289 7.23 -38.27 -28.62
N GLY A 290 8.48 -38.04 -28.19
CA GLY A 290 9.56 -37.52 -29.01
C GLY A 290 9.71 -36.00 -29.12
N GLY A 291 10.64 -35.44 -28.35
CA GLY A 291 11.16 -34.08 -28.47
C GLY A 291 12.25 -33.89 -27.41
N ALA A 292 13.37 -33.29 -27.79
CA ALA A 292 14.56 -33.12 -26.94
C ALA A 292 14.23 -32.46 -25.60
N ASP A 293 14.89 -32.91 -24.53
CA ASP A 293 14.80 -32.37 -23.17
C ASP A 293 15.28 -30.90 -23.16
N GLU A 294 14.38 -29.97 -23.48
CA GLU A 294 14.45 -28.61 -22.94
C GLU A 294 14.05 -28.77 -21.47
N GLU A 295 15.01 -28.64 -20.55
CA GLU A 295 14.72 -28.53 -19.12
C GLU A 295 13.81 -27.32 -18.94
N GLU A 296 12.50 -27.56 -18.78
CA GLU A 296 11.50 -26.53 -18.57
C GLU A 296 11.81 -25.85 -17.23
N GLU A 297 12.46 -24.69 -17.27
CA GLU A 297 12.81 -23.92 -16.07
C GLU A 297 11.53 -23.61 -15.29
N VAL A 298 11.38 -24.23 -14.12
CA VAL A 298 10.22 -24.01 -13.25
C VAL A 298 10.33 -22.59 -12.68
N PRO A 299 9.34 -21.72 -12.89
CA PRO A 299 9.40 -20.36 -12.36
C PRO A 299 9.40 -20.39 -10.82
N VAL A 300 10.29 -19.60 -10.22
CA VAL A 300 10.36 -19.43 -8.77
C VAL A 300 9.12 -18.74 -8.23
N PHE A 301 8.51 -17.89 -9.05
CA PHE A 301 7.28 -17.22 -8.70
C PHE A 301 6.34 -17.11 -9.92
N ARG A 302 5.08 -17.47 -9.73
CA ARG A 302 4.05 -17.41 -10.77
C ARG A 302 2.78 -16.76 -10.23
N ILE A 303 2.20 -15.88 -11.03
CA ILE A 303 0.85 -15.36 -10.84
C ILE A 303 -0.07 -15.91 -11.92
N GLU A 304 -1.14 -16.58 -11.51
CA GLU A 304 -2.18 -17.05 -12.42
C GLU A 304 -3.46 -16.29 -12.14
N SER A 305 -4.12 -15.83 -13.19
CA SER A 305 -5.44 -15.21 -13.10
C SER A 305 -6.41 -15.98 -13.97
N VAL A 306 -7.58 -16.31 -13.42
CA VAL A 306 -8.64 -17.01 -14.15
C VAL A 306 -9.85 -16.09 -14.27
N GLY A 307 -10.22 -15.78 -15.51
CA GLY A 307 -11.38 -14.98 -15.85
C GLY A 307 -12.37 -15.72 -16.74
N THR A 308 -13.51 -15.09 -16.99
CA THR A 308 -14.61 -15.67 -17.79
C THR A 308 -14.25 -15.97 -19.25
N MET A 309 -13.25 -15.28 -19.80
CA MET A 309 -12.84 -15.38 -21.20
C MET A 309 -11.49 -16.08 -21.40
N GLY A 310 -10.87 -16.59 -20.34
CA GLY A 310 -9.56 -17.25 -20.39
C GLY A 310 -8.76 -17.07 -19.11
N SER A 311 -7.61 -17.74 -19.04
CA SER A 311 -6.61 -17.54 -18.01
C SER A 311 -5.42 -16.73 -18.53
N THR A 312 -4.71 -16.07 -17.63
CA THR A 312 -3.44 -15.41 -17.90
C THR A 312 -2.44 -15.85 -16.84
N GLU A 313 -1.24 -16.20 -17.25
CA GLU A 313 -0.15 -16.66 -16.40
C GLU A 313 1.04 -15.71 -16.59
N MET A 314 1.65 -15.31 -15.48
CA MET A 314 2.83 -14.45 -15.43
C MET A 314 3.91 -15.19 -14.65
N ASP A 315 4.98 -15.54 -15.36
CA ASP A 315 6.10 -16.31 -14.82
C ASP A 315 7.29 -15.41 -14.58
N TYR A 316 7.79 -15.46 -13.35
CA TYR A 316 8.98 -14.75 -12.91
C TYR A 316 10.03 -15.80 -12.57
N ALA A 317 11.08 -15.87 -13.40
CA ALA A 317 12.33 -16.54 -13.05
C ALA A 317 13.03 -15.78 -11.90
N ASP A 318 14.14 -16.30 -11.38
CA ASP A 318 14.99 -15.62 -10.38
C ASP A 318 15.69 -14.39 -10.97
N ASP A 319 14.89 -13.43 -11.43
CA ASP A 319 15.29 -12.19 -12.05
C ASP A 319 15.42 -11.10 -10.99
N LYS A 320 16.66 -10.70 -10.74
CA LYS A 320 17.03 -9.69 -9.75
C LYS A 320 16.55 -8.28 -10.09
N ASP A 321 16.11 -8.04 -11.32
CA ASP A 321 15.50 -6.76 -11.70
C ASP A 321 14.04 -6.66 -11.23
N VAL A 322 13.40 -7.79 -10.91
CA VAL A 322 12.00 -7.86 -10.43
C VAL A 322 11.92 -8.31 -8.96
N LEU A 323 12.72 -9.30 -8.58
CA LEU A 323 12.77 -9.89 -7.24
C LEU A 323 14.05 -9.39 -6.53
N GLU A 324 13.90 -8.47 -5.57
CA GLU A 324 15.07 -8.00 -4.79
C GLU A 324 15.56 -9.08 -3.81
N ALA A 325 14.64 -9.83 -3.21
CA ALA A 325 14.93 -10.95 -2.33
C ALA A 325 13.80 -12.00 -2.40
N PHE A 326 14.17 -13.26 -2.61
CA PHE A 326 13.24 -14.39 -2.68
C PHE A 326 13.70 -15.51 -1.75
N GLU A 327 12.82 -15.90 -0.83
CA GLU A 327 13.04 -16.98 0.13
C GLU A 327 11.83 -17.91 0.11
N CYS A 328 12.05 -19.16 -0.30
CA CYS A 328 11.02 -20.19 -0.38
C CYS A 328 11.67 -21.56 -0.15
N GLU A 329 11.34 -22.20 0.97
CA GLU A 329 11.87 -23.54 1.29
C GLU A 329 11.07 -24.66 0.61
N HIS A 330 9.77 -24.45 0.45
CA HIS A 330 8.82 -25.45 -0.04
C HIS A 330 7.84 -24.84 -1.04
N PRO A 331 7.47 -25.57 -2.11
CA PRO A 331 6.47 -25.09 -3.05
C PRO A 331 5.14 -24.81 -2.35
N ILE A 332 4.62 -23.60 -2.50
CA ILE A 332 3.34 -23.16 -1.95
C ILE A 332 2.50 -22.58 -3.09
N ARG A 333 1.23 -22.98 -3.17
CA ARG A 333 0.27 -22.47 -4.14
C ARG A 333 -1.04 -22.17 -3.43
N ASN A 334 -1.45 -20.91 -3.44
CA ASN A 334 -2.68 -20.46 -2.78
C ASN A 334 -3.47 -19.53 -3.70
N THR A 335 -4.80 -19.65 -3.63
CA THR A 335 -5.73 -18.89 -4.46
C THR A 335 -6.49 -17.88 -3.61
N TYR A 336 -6.70 -16.67 -4.11
CA TYR A 336 -7.34 -15.57 -3.39
C TYR A 336 -8.42 -14.91 -4.27
N THR A 337 -9.38 -14.25 -3.63
CA THR A 337 -10.40 -13.46 -4.33
C THR A 337 -9.73 -12.29 -5.06
N PHE A 338 -9.91 -12.21 -6.38
CA PHE A 338 -9.27 -11.17 -7.17
C PHE A 338 -9.69 -9.75 -6.77
N SER A 339 -10.96 -9.57 -6.40
CA SER A 339 -11.47 -8.26 -5.96
C SER A 339 -10.73 -7.73 -4.73
N HIS A 340 -10.27 -8.58 -3.80
CA HIS A 340 -9.46 -8.16 -2.65
C HIS A 340 -8.07 -7.72 -3.07
N ILE A 341 -7.43 -8.47 -3.97
CA ILE A 341 -6.11 -8.10 -4.51
C ILE A 341 -6.19 -6.77 -5.27
N GLN A 342 -7.28 -6.51 -6.01
CA GLN A 342 -7.49 -5.23 -6.69
C GLN A 342 -7.53 -4.02 -5.74
N LEU A 343 -7.97 -4.19 -4.48
CA LEU A 343 -7.99 -3.10 -3.49
C LEU A 343 -6.58 -2.61 -3.14
N THR A 344 -5.55 -3.44 -3.32
CA THR A 344 -4.15 -3.05 -3.11
C THR A 344 -3.62 -2.06 -4.12
N LYS A 345 -4.32 -1.84 -5.25
CA LYS A 345 -3.85 -1.01 -6.37
C LYS A 345 -3.44 0.40 -5.96
N HIS A 346 -4.16 1.01 -5.01
CA HIS A 346 -3.82 2.35 -4.52
C HIS A 346 -2.51 2.36 -3.70
N ALA A 347 -2.29 1.33 -2.87
CA ALA A 347 -1.04 1.15 -2.15
C ALA A 347 0.11 0.92 -3.13
N LEU A 348 -0.09 0.02 -4.10
CA LEU A 348 0.88 -0.33 -5.13
C LEU A 348 1.35 0.89 -5.96
N ALA A 349 0.42 1.77 -6.33
CA ALA A 349 0.73 2.99 -7.08
C ALA A 349 1.63 3.96 -6.28
N SER A 350 1.48 3.98 -4.96
CA SER A 350 2.20 4.91 -4.07
C SER A 350 3.47 4.30 -3.47
N ALA A 351 3.61 2.98 -3.52
CA ALA A 351 4.71 2.26 -2.89
C ALA A 351 6.05 2.49 -3.59
N ILE A 352 7.14 2.42 -2.82
CA ILE A 352 8.51 2.34 -3.34
C ILE A 352 9.04 0.91 -3.34
N LYS A 353 8.56 0.08 -2.41
CA LYS A 353 8.85 -1.35 -2.30
C LYS A 353 7.59 -2.11 -1.92
N VAL A 354 7.51 -3.36 -2.36
CA VAL A 354 6.41 -4.27 -2.02
C VAL A 354 7.04 -5.57 -1.54
N SER A 355 6.55 -6.07 -0.42
CA SER A 355 6.91 -7.36 0.16
C SER A 355 5.69 -8.28 0.12
N ILE A 356 5.89 -9.52 -0.30
CA ILE A 356 4.84 -10.54 -0.34
C ILE A 356 5.29 -11.71 0.54
N ARG A 357 4.50 -12.01 1.56
CA ARG A 357 4.72 -13.13 2.49
C ARG A 357 3.50 -14.04 2.51
N THR A 358 3.72 -15.33 2.70
CA THR A 358 2.65 -16.32 2.83
C THR A 358 3.01 -17.28 3.95
N ASP A 359 2.04 -17.65 4.79
CA ASP A 359 2.25 -18.63 5.85
C ASP A 359 1.84 -20.06 5.42
N GLN A 360 2.01 -21.02 6.33
CA GLN A 360 1.61 -22.41 6.10
C GLN A 360 0.08 -22.59 6.01
N GLY A 361 -0.70 -21.66 6.56
CA GLY A 361 -2.16 -21.63 6.48
C GLY A 361 -2.68 -21.02 5.18
N GLY A 362 -1.78 -20.52 4.34
CA GLY A 362 -2.09 -19.83 3.09
C GLY A 362 -2.63 -18.42 3.26
N LEU A 363 -2.55 -17.82 4.46
CA LEU A 363 -2.74 -16.39 4.61
C LEU A 363 -1.64 -15.68 3.81
N ILE A 364 -1.97 -14.61 3.09
CA ILE A 364 -0.98 -13.76 2.38
C ILE A 364 -0.93 -12.38 3.00
N SER A 365 0.28 -11.88 3.18
CA SER A 365 0.59 -10.52 3.62
C SER A 365 1.24 -9.77 2.45
N LEU A 366 0.58 -8.72 1.96
CA LEU A 366 1.12 -7.79 0.97
C LEU A 366 1.47 -6.48 1.68
N GLN A 367 2.76 -6.21 1.87
CA GLN A 367 3.24 -5.02 2.57
C GLN A 367 3.85 -4.01 1.58
N PHE A 368 3.38 -2.77 1.64
CA PHE A 368 3.73 -1.68 0.75
C PHE A 368 4.44 -0.58 1.54
N MET A 369 5.66 -0.26 1.13
CA MET A 369 6.45 0.82 1.73
C MET A 369 6.07 2.15 1.06
N ILE A 370 5.43 3.08 1.79
CA ILE A 370 4.91 4.35 1.26
C ILE A 370 5.75 5.53 1.78
N PRO A 371 6.26 6.40 0.89
CA PRO A 371 7.01 7.59 1.29
C PRO A 371 6.09 8.64 1.93
N LEU A 372 6.47 9.16 3.11
CA LEU A 372 5.70 10.17 3.84
C LEU A 372 6.35 11.56 3.86
N SER A 373 7.52 11.75 3.22
CA SER A 373 8.12 13.08 3.07
C SER A 373 7.53 13.79 1.84
N PRO A 374 7.15 15.07 1.96
CA PRO A 374 6.66 15.86 0.82
C PRO A 374 7.75 16.12 -0.23
N ARG A 375 9.02 15.87 0.12
CA ARG A 375 10.17 15.95 -0.80
C ARG A 375 10.33 14.69 -1.67
N GLY A 376 9.44 13.72 -1.53
CA GLY A 376 9.39 12.50 -2.34
C GLY A 376 10.13 11.30 -1.72
N ALA A 377 10.23 10.23 -2.51
CA ALA A 377 10.69 8.91 -2.07
C ALA A 377 12.10 8.91 -1.45
N ARG A 378 13.09 9.50 -2.13
CA ARG A 378 14.49 9.50 -1.65
C ARG A 378 14.64 10.23 -0.31
N ALA A 379 13.98 11.38 -0.16
CA ALA A 379 14.00 12.13 1.09
C ALA A 379 13.27 11.38 2.20
N SER A 380 12.15 10.71 1.89
CA SER A 380 11.41 9.89 2.86
C SER A 380 12.28 8.79 3.48
N VAL A 381 13.07 8.10 2.65
CA VAL A 381 13.99 7.06 3.13
C VAL A 381 15.12 7.66 3.97
N ALA A 382 15.72 8.76 3.53
CA ALA A 382 16.81 9.41 4.26
C ALA A 382 16.37 10.04 5.59
N GLU A 383 15.14 10.56 5.66
CA GLU A 383 14.54 11.19 6.84
C GLU A 383 13.85 10.17 7.78
N GLY A 384 13.77 8.89 7.39
CA GLY A 384 13.02 7.88 8.13
C GLY A 384 11.49 8.05 8.10
N LYS A 385 10.98 8.97 7.27
CA LYS A 385 9.54 9.27 7.12
C LYS A 385 8.90 8.30 6.14
N ILE A 386 8.75 7.06 6.58
CA ILE A 386 8.15 5.98 5.80
C ILE A 386 6.93 5.46 6.56
N GLY A 387 5.83 5.27 5.83
CA GLY A 387 4.68 4.53 6.30
C GLY A 387 4.63 3.16 5.65
N PHE A 388 3.92 2.24 6.27
CA PHE A 388 3.69 0.91 5.71
C PHE A 388 2.20 0.69 5.55
N VAL A 389 1.81 0.03 4.47
CA VAL A 389 0.44 -0.45 4.29
C VAL A 389 0.51 -1.94 4.11
N GLU A 390 -0.20 -2.69 4.92
CA GLU A 390 -0.20 -4.15 4.89
C GLU A 390 -1.61 -4.64 4.61
N PHE A 391 -1.76 -5.55 3.65
CA PHE A 391 -3.00 -6.25 3.37
C PHE A 391 -2.83 -7.72 3.75
N LEU A 392 -3.72 -8.21 4.60
CA LEU A 392 -3.83 -9.60 5.02
C LEU A 392 -5.04 -10.21 4.32
N CYS A 393 -4.82 -11.18 3.44
CA CYS A 393 -5.89 -11.86 2.71
C CYS A 393 -5.91 -13.36 3.06
N VAL A 394 -7.09 -13.85 3.42
CA VAL A 394 -7.36 -15.28 3.66
C VAL A 394 -7.47 -16.00 2.31
N PRO A 395 -6.89 -17.19 2.15
CA PRO A 395 -7.01 -17.97 0.92
C PRO A 395 -8.44 -18.46 0.72
N LEU A 396 -8.80 -18.74 -0.53
CA LEU A 396 -10.03 -19.44 -0.86
C LEU A 396 -9.84 -20.93 -0.58
N ASP A 397 -10.84 -21.55 0.03
CA ASP A 397 -10.89 -23.01 0.18
C ASP A 397 -10.97 -23.67 -1.21
N ASP A 398 -10.11 -24.65 -1.47
CA ASP A 398 -10.21 -25.55 -2.61
C ASP A 398 -11.38 -26.53 -2.36
N TYR A 399 -12.57 -26.25 -2.93
CA TYR A 399 -13.70 -27.19 -2.94
C TYR A 399 -13.80 -27.97 -4.25
#